data_AF-A0A6I3CHX3-F1
#
_entry.id   AF-A0A6I3CHX3-F1
#
_cell.length_a   1.000
_cell.length_b   1.000
_cell.length_c   1.000
_cell.angle_alpha   90.00
_cell.angle_beta   90.00
_cell.angle_gamma   90.00
#
_symmetry.space_group_name_H-M   'P 1'
#
loop_
_entity.id
_entity.type
_entity.pdbx_description
1 polymer ?
#
loop_
_entity_poly.entity_id
_entity_poly.type
_entity_poly.pdbx_seq_one_letter_code
_entity_poly.pdbx_strand_id
1 'polypeptide(L)'
;MPPSTQPSSAWVNRPITTPVTSDSPDFIGPRIEHRAVEPSRAQTRTPLAVSRMSLARTRVGAISVAGELNTELYQWNFDQMGCLVDLWDHESNWNYKSINRVSGAHGIAQALPAWKMSTVAKDWRKNPVTQITWGMNYIKSRYGNPCNALRHWQQKNWY
;
A
#
# COMPACT_ATOMS: atom_id res chain seq x y z
N MET A 1 20.90 41.45 -16.41
CA MET A 1 20.41 41.60 -17.80
C MET A 1 20.06 40.21 -18.34
N PRO A 2 18.91 40.05 -19.04
CA PRO A 2 18.26 38.76 -19.37
C PRO A 2 18.71 38.28 -20.79
N PRO A 3 18.11 37.28 -21.49
CA PRO A 3 16.68 37.02 -21.75
C PRO A 3 16.23 35.59 -21.36
N SER A 4 15.02 35.35 -20.84
CA SER A 4 13.69 35.37 -21.49
C SER A 4 13.61 34.49 -22.73
N THR A 5 12.72 33.47 -22.72
CA THR A 5 11.66 33.19 -23.71
C THR A 5 10.99 31.85 -23.39
N GLN A 6 9.72 31.89 -22.95
CA GLN A 6 8.76 30.80 -23.14
C GLN A 6 8.23 30.84 -24.58
N PRO A 7 7.67 29.72 -25.07
CA PRO A 7 6.42 29.86 -25.81
C PRO A 7 5.27 28.99 -25.27
N SER A 8 4.12 29.63 -25.36
CA SER A 8 2.75 29.25 -25.04
C SER A 8 2.04 28.55 -26.20
N SER A 9 1.11 27.65 -25.89
CA SER A 9 -0.16 27.44 -26.63
C SER A 9 -1.06 26.53 -25.77
N ALA A 10 -2.06 27.04 -25.04
CA ALA A 10 -3.33 27.57 -25.52
C ALA A 10 -4.05 26.62 -26.49
N TRP A 11 -4.59 25.51 -25.97
CA TRP A 11 -5.71 24.83 -26.62
C TRP A 11 -7.01 25.36 -26.04
N VAL A 12 -7.76 25.94 -26.95
CA VAL A 12 -8.85 26.88 -26.77
C VAL A 12 -10.16 26.12 -26.56
N ASN A 13 -10.92 26.52 -25.55
CA ASN A 13 -12.34 26.22 -25.44
C ASN A 13 -13.11 27.04 -26.50
N ARG A 14 -13.94 26.38 -27.34
CA ARG A 14 -15.07 27.04 -28.01
C ARG A 14 -16.30 26.13 -27.95
N PRO A 15 -17.46 26.68 -27.54
CA PRO A 15 -18.73 25.96 -27.57
C PRO A 15 -19.64 26.44 -28.72
N ILE A 16 -20.72 25.68 -28.90
CA ILE A 16 -22.07 26.06 -29.38
C ILE A 16 -22.46 25.77 -30.86
N THR A 17 -23.59 25.06 -30.93
CA THR A 17 -24.71 25.02 -31.91
C THR A 17 -24.67 24.20 -33.20
N THR A 18 -25.77 23.43 -33.32
CA THR A 18 -26.32 22.56 -34.37
C THR A 18 -26.81 23.32 -35.63
N PRO A 19 -27.23 22.60 -36.70
CA PRO A 19 -28.67 22.29 -36.78
C PRO A 19 -29.01 20.84 -37.14
N VAL A 20 -30.18 20.45 -36.65
CA VAL A 20 -30.98 19.27 -37.01
C VAL A 20 -31.29 19.27 -38.51
N THR A 21 -31.21 18.09 -39.14
CA THR A 21 -31.98 17.77 -40.35
C THR A 21 -32.79 16.51 -40.07
N SER A 22 -34.09 16.64 -40.25
CA SER A 22 -35.14 15.62 -40.25
C SER A 22 -34.84 14.50 -41.25
N ASP A 23 -34.98 13.24 -40.84
CA ASP A 23 -35.99 12.33 -41.41
C ASP A 23 -36.05 10.96 -40.69
N SER A 24 -37.30 10.59 -40.39
CA SER A 24 -37.91 9.38 -39.80
C SER A 24 -37.35 8.00 -40.23
N PRO A 25 -37.70 6.84 -39.59
CA PRO A 25 -38.91 6.60 -38.79
C PRO A 25 -38.74 5.84 -37.46
N ASP A 26 -39.84 5.83 -36.71
CA ASP A 26 -40.09 5.18 -35.42
C ASP A 26 -39.45 3.80 -35.27
N PHE A 27 -38.37 3.72 -34.48
CA PHE A 27 -37.90 2.47 -33.92
C PHE A 27 -38.36 2.37 -32.47
N ILE A 28 -39.47 1.65 -32.25
CA ILE A 28 -39.90 1.19 -30.94
C ILE A 28 -38.91 0.10 -30.49
N GLY A 29 -37.78 0.51 -29.94
CA GLY A 29 -36.84 -0.34 -29.20
C GLY A 29 -37.00 -0.11 -27.69
N PRO A 30 -36.80 -1.12 -26.84
CA PRO A 30 -36.86 -0.92 -25.40
C PRO A 30 -35.76 0.07 -24.98
N ARG A 31 -36.17 1.13 -24.27
CA ARG A 31 -35.26 2.05 -23.59
C ARG A 31 -34.42 1.23 -22.62
N ILE A 32 -33.19 0.89 -23.00
CA ILE A 32 -32.19 0.42 -22.04
C ILE A 32 -31.94 1.60 -21.12
N GLU A 33 -32.63 1.63 -19.98
CA GLU A 33 -32.22 2.48 -18.87
C GLU A 33 -30.80 2.05 -18.51
N HIS A 34 -29.83 2.86 -18.87
CA HIS A 34 -28.52 2.81 -18.24
C HIS A 34 -28.70 3.21 -16.79
N ARG A 35 -29.17 2.25 -15.97
CA ARG A 35 -29.15 2.38 -14.53
C ARG A 35 -27.68 2.47 -14.16
N ALA A 36 -27.21 3.67 -13.86
CA ALA A 36 -25.95 3.86 -13.17
C ALA A 36 -26.04 3.03 -11.90
N VAL A 37 -25.36 1.88 -11.90
CA VAL A 37 -25.19 1.08 -10.69
C VAL A 37 -24.24 1.88 -9.82
N GLU A 38 -24.79 2.64 -8.88
CA GLU A 38 -23.98 3.23 -7.83
C GLU A 38 -23.31 2.08 -7.06
N PRO A 39 -21.97 2.08 -6.92
CA PRO A 39 -21.31 1.00 -6.20
C PRO A 39 -21.76 1.04 -4.74
N SER A 40 -22.39 -0.05 -4.33
CA SER A 40 -22.74 -0.34 -2.93
C SER A 40 -21.54 -0.07 -2.02
N ARG A 41 -21.80 0.48 -0.82
CA ARG A 41 -20.86 0.96 0.23
C ARG A 41 -19.87 -0.11 0.77
N ALA A 42 -19.75 -1.26 0.11
CA ALA A 42 -18.78 -2.29 0.37
C ALA A 42 -17.38 -1.88 -0.15
N GLN A 43 -16.74 -0.98 0.59
CA GLN A 43 -15.28 -0.95 0.78
C GLN A 43 -14.42 -1.21 -0.47
N THR A 44 -14.66 -0.47 -1.55
CA THR A 44 -13.81 -0.54 -2.76
C THR A 44 -12.40 -0.06 -2.39
N ARG A 45 -11.45 -0.99 -2.22
CA ARG A 45 -10.05 -0.65 -1.97
C ARG A 45 -9.52 0.11 -3.19
N THR A 46 -8.84 1.23 -2.96
CA THR A 46 -8.18 1.97 -4.04
C THR A 46 -7.22 1.04 -4.81
N PRO A 47 -7.05 1.22 -6.13
CA PRO A 47 -6.15 0.38 -6.94
C PRO A 47 -4.73 0.25 -6.36
N LEU A 48 -4.19 1.33 -5.79
CA LEU A 48 -2.86 1.33 -5.16
C LEU A 48 -2.77 0.34 -3.98
N ALA A 49 -3.76 0.36 -3.09
CA ALA A 49 -3.79 -0.54 -1.93
C ALA A 49 -3.89 -2.01 -2.34
N VAL A 50 -4.64 -2.32 -3.42
CA VAL A 50 -4.70 -3.67 -3.98
C VAL A 50 -3.37 -4.07 -4.60
N SER A 51 -2.74 -3.16 -5.35
CA SER A 51 -1.43 -3.38 -5.96
C SER A 51 -0.35 -3.67 -4.91
N ARG A 52 -0.19 -2.80 -3.90
CA ARG A 52 0.75 -3.01 -2.77
C ARG A 52 0.53 -4.33 -2.07
N MET A 53 -0.73 -4.67 -1.77
CA MET A 53 -1.06 -5.94 -1.15
C MET A 53 -0.66 -7.13 -2.01
N SER A 54 -0.85 -7.06 -3.33
CA SER A 54 -0.45 -8.12 -4.25
C SER A 54 1.07 -8.28 -4.29
N LEU A 55 1.81 -7.18 -4.43
CA LEU A 55 3.28 -7.17 -4.45
C LEU A 55 3.86 -7.76 -3.16
N ALA A 56 3.36 -7.30 -2.01
CA ALA A 56 3.84 -7.69 -0.70
C ALA A 56 3.56 -9.15 -0.31
N ARG A 57 2.94 -9.95 -1.19
CA ARG A 57 2.83 -11.41 -1.00
C ARG A 57 4.13 -12.16 -1.32
N THR A 58 5.08 -11.50 -1.97
CA THR A 58 6.42 -12.03 -2.24
C THR A 58 7.44 -11.30 -1.38
N ARG A 59 8.59 -11.94 -1.07
CA ARG A 59 9.66 -11.30 -0.29
C ARG A 59 10.11 -9.98 -0.93
N VAL A 60 10.46 -10.01 -2.22
CA VAL A 60 10.95 -8.82 -2.94
C VAL A 60 9.90 -7.73 -2.97
N GLY A 61 8.63 -8.07 -3.26
CA GLY A 61 7.57 -7.07 -3.26
C GLY A 61 7.23 -6.54 -1.86
N ALA A 62 7.41 -7.33 -0.81
CA ALA A 62 7.22 -6.88 0.57
C ALA A 62 8.31 -5.87 0.98
N ILE A 63 9.56 -6.11 0.59
CA ILE A 63 10.67 -5.17 0.76
C ILE A 63 10.40 -3.86 0.00
N SER A 64 9.94 -3.95 -1.25
CA SER A 64 9.56 -2.78 -2.05
C SER A 64 8.48 -1.95 -1.36
N VAL A 65 7.40 -2.61 -0.89
CA VAL A 65 6.32 -1.93 -0.18
C VAL A 65 6.79 -1.32 1.15
N ALA A 66 7.69 -1.98 1.89
CA ALA A 66 8.29 -1.40 3.08
C ALA A 66 9.12 -0.14 2.75
N GLY A 67 9.84 -0.13 1.61
CA GLY A 67 10.57 1.05 1.13
C GLY A 67 9.64 2.22 0.75
N GLU A 68 8.51 1.93 0.09
CA GLU A 68 7.47 2.92 -0.19
C GLU A 68 6.90 3.51 1.11
N LEU A 69 6.50 2.65 2.06
CA LEU A 69 5.98 3.07 3.36
C LEU A 69 7.02 3.86 4.17
N ASN A 70 8.30 3.46 4.09
CA ASN A 70 9.40 4.19 4.71
C ASN A 70 9.46 5.63 4.20
N THR A 71 9.43 5.80 2.88
CA THR A 71 9.45 7.13 2.23
C THR A 71 8.25 7.98 2.65
N GLU A 72 7.07 7.38 2.76
CA GLU A 72 5.82 8.07 3.10
C GLU A 72 5.70 8.46 4.58
N LEU A 73 6.19 7.63 5.51
CA LEU A 73 5.79 7.70 6.92
C LEU A 73 6.94 7.78 7.93
N TYR A 74 8.15 7.38 7.55
CA TYR A 74 9.26 7.19 8.51
C TYR A 74 10.52 7.98 8.14
N GLN A 75 10.79 8.12 6.85
CA GLN A 75 11.95 8.81 6.30
C GLN A 75 13.28 8.29 6.86
N TRP A 76 13.37 6.99 7.14
CA TRP A 76 14.65 6.39 7.51
C TRP A 76 15.58 6.33 6.30
N ASN A 77 16.88 6.51 6.53
CA ASN A 77 17.88 6.45 5.46
C ASN A 77 18.06 5.02 4.92
N PHE A 78 18.90 4.88 3.91
CA PHE A 78 19.14 3.59 3.26
C PHE A 78 19.70 2.52 4.21
N ASP A 79 20.61 2.89 5.12
CA ASP A 79 21.20 1.94 6.09
C ASP A 79 20.14 1.34 7.01
N GLN A 80 19.16 2.14 7.43
CA GLN A 80 18.04 1.65 8.24
C GLN A 80 17.17 0.65 7.47
N MET A 81 16.98 0.84 6.17
CA MET A 81 16.27 -0.14 5.36
C MET A 81 17.06 -1.45 5.25
N GLY A 82 18.38 -1.39 5.13
CA GLY A 82 19.25 -2.59 5.22
C GLY A 82 19.04 -3.35 6.53
N CYS A 83 19.10 -2.64 7.67
CA CYS A 83 18.85 -3.24 8.98
C CYS A 83 17.45 -3.86 9.12
N LEU A 84 16.42 -3.24 8.51
CA LEU A 84 15.06 -3.79 8.50
C LEU A 84 14.97 -5.09 7.71
N VAL A 85 15.64 -5.15 6.55
CA VAL A 85 15.72 -6.35 5.71
C VAL A 85 16.35 -7.50 6.47
N ASP A 86 17.52 -7.28 7.06
CA ASP A 86 18.24 -8.31 7.82
C ASP A 86 17.40 -8.80 9.02
N LEU A 87 16.80 -7.87 9.76
CA LEU A 87 15.96 -8.21 10.91
C LEU A 87 14.79 -9.11 10.51
N TRP A 88 14.01 -8.71 9.50
CA TRP A 88 12.83 -9.49 9.10
C TRP A 88 13.15 -10.72 8.25
N ASP A 89 14.35 -10.80 7.67
CA ASP A 89 14.88 -12.04 7.12
C ASP A 89 15.02 -13.11 8.21
N HIS A 90 15.59 -12.75 9.35
CA HIS A 90 15.71 -13.65 10.50
C HIS A 90 14.36 -14.02 11.13
N GLU A 91 13.41 -13.09 11.18
CA GLU A 91 12.10 -13.36 11.78
C GLU A 91 11.22 -14.29 10.94
N SER A 92 11.17 -14.07 9.63
CA SER A 92 10.18 -14.77 8.79
C SER A 92 10.60 -14.95 7.33
N ASN A 93 11.78 -14.48 6.94
CA ASN A 93 12.14 -14.32 5.53
C ASN A 93 11.07 -13.53 4.75
N TRP A 94 10.52 -12.48 5.39
CA TRP A 94 9.42 -11.65 4.86
C TRP A 94 8.14 -12.43 4.49
N ASN A 95 7.93 -13.62 5.06
CA ASN A 95 6.74 -14.42 4.77
C ASN A 95 5.56 -14.02 5.66
N TYR A 96 4.56 -13.39 5.05
CA TYR A 96 3.33 -12.97 5.76
C TYR A 96 2.48 -14.12 6.31
N LYS A 97 2.73 -15.36 5.86
CA LYS A 97 2.09 -16.57 6.39
C LYS A 97 2.94 -17.27 7.45
N SER A 98 4.10 -16.74 7.81
CA SER A 98 4.98 -17.37 8.81
C SER A 98 4.26 -17.47 10.15
N ILE A 99 4.33 -18.64 10.78
CA ILE A 99 3.77 -18.90 12.11
C ILE A 99 4.77 -19.73 12.89
N ASN A 100 5.22 -19.21 14.02
CA ASN A 100 5.92 -20.02 15.01
C ASN A 100 4.91 -20.91 15.74
N ARG A 101 5.02 -22.23 15.57
CA ARG A 101 4.05 -23.19 16.14
C ARG A 101 4.08 -23.26 17.67
N VAL A 102 5.18 -22.87 18.29
CA VAL A 102 5.36 -22.93 19.75
C VAL A 102 4.83 -21.66 20.40
N SER A 103 5.27 -20.49 19.93
CA SER A 103 4.90 -19.20 20.54
C SER A 103 3.61 -18.60 19.98
N GLY A 104 3.22 -18.97 18.77
CA GLY A 104 2.10 -18.34 18.05
C GLY A 104 2.46 -16.99 17.41
N ALA A 105 3.74 -16.60 17.39
CA ALA A 105 4.19 -15.43 16.65
C ALA A 105 3.84 -15.55 15.16
N HIS A 106 3.39 -14.46 14.54
CA HIS A 106 2.79 -14.50 13.20
C HIS A 106 3.29 -13.37 12.29
N GLY A 107 3.45 -13.72 11.01
CA GLY A 107 3.62 -12.78 9.93
C GLY A 107 5.05 -12.28 9.77
N ILE A 108 5.19 -11.23 8.96
CA ILE A 108 6.48 -10.66 8.55
C ILE A 108 7.33 -10.26 9.76
N ALA A 109 6.72 -9.52 10.70
CA ALA A 109 7.38 -9.00 11.89
C ALA A 109 7.34 -9.97 13.09
N GLN A 110 6.81 -11.19 12.94
CA GLN A 110 6.61 -12.17 14.02
C GLN A 110 5.93 -11.58 15.28
N ALA A 111 4.81 -10.88 15.08
CA ALA A 111 4.11 -10.18 16.16
C ALA A 111 3.63 -11.16 17.26
N LEU A 112 3.91 -10.83 18.52
CA LEU A 112 3.45 -11.58 19.70
C LEU A 112 2.79 -10.67 20.75
N PRO A 113 1.51 -10.92 21.12
CA PRO A 113 0.54 -11.76 20.41
C PRO A 113 0.13 -11.15 19.07
N ALA A 114 -0.11 -12.01 18.07
CA ALA A 114 -0.38 -11.61 16.69
C ALA A 114 -1.59 -10.67 16.51
N TRP A 115 -2.59 -10.75 17.40
CA TRP A 115 -3.80 -9.93 17.33
C TRP A 115 -3.52 -8.43 17.47
N LYS A 116 -2.37 -8.02 18.00
CA LYS A 116 -1.96 -6.61 18.07
C LYS A 116 -1.92 -5.94 16.69
N MET A 117 -1.71 -6.69 15.61
CA MET A 117 -1.76 -6.16 14.24
C MET A 117 -3.16 -5.64 13.83
N SER A 118 -4.21 -6.01 14.57
CA SER A 118 -5.57 -5.49 14.36
C SER A 118 -5.70 -3.99 14.61
N THR A 119 -4.75 -3.36 15.32
CA THR A 119 -4.72 -1.90 15.51
C THR A 119 -4.47 -1.14 14.21
N VAL A 120 -3.85 -1.79 13.22
CA VAL A 120 -3.66 -1.21 11.88
C VAL A 120 -4.85 -1.52 10.98
N ALA A 121 -5.23 -2.80 10.86
CA ALA A 121 -6.41 -3.20 10.10
C ALA A 121 -6.94 -4.58 10.52
N LYS A 122 -8.26 -4.78 10.36
CA LYS A 122 -8.94 -6.04 10.73
C LYS A 122 -8.47 -7.26 9.92
N ASP A 123 -7.96 -7.05 8.71
CA ASP A 123 -7.54 -8.11 7.77
C ASP A 123 -6.06 -8.55 7.94
N TRP A 124 -5.42 -8.19 9.05
CA TRP A 124 -3.99 -8.40 9.32
C TRP A 124 -3.47 -9.82 9.08
N ARG A 125 -4.30 -10.85 9.29
CA ARG A 125 -3.92 -12.26 9.07
C ARG A 125 -3.58 -12.58 7.61
N LYS A 126 -4.13 -11.83 6.66
CA LYS A 126 -3.99 -12.10 5.22
C LYS A 126 -3.41 -10.92 4.44
N ASN A 127 -3.15 -9.81 5.12
CA ASN A 127 -2.73 -8.56 4.50
C ASN A 127 -1.27 -8.25 4.89
N PRO A 128 -0.29 -8.55 4.00
CA PRO A 128 1.12 -8.29 4.28
C PRO A 128 1.42 -6.81 4.53
N VAL A 129 0.70 -5.89 3.89
CA VAL A 129 0.89 -4.43 4.10
C VAL A 129 0.54 -4.05 5.53
N THR A 130 -0.53 -4.64 6.08
CA THR A 130 -0.90 -4.43 7.49
C THR A 130 0.20 -4.94 8.43
N GLN A 131 0.79 -6.09 8.14
CA GLN A 131 1.87 -6.66 8.95
C GLN A 131 3.14 -5.80 8.89
N ILE A 132 3.54 -5.34 7.70
CA ILE A 132 4.67 -4.42 7.51
C ILE A 132 4.43 -3.12 8.28
N THR A 133 3.26 -2.50 8.08
CA THR A 133 2.90 -1.24 8.73
C THR A 133 2.92 -1.36 10.24
N TRP A 134 2.36 -2.43 10.79
CA TRP A 134 2.39 -2.69 12.23
C TRP A 134 3.82 -2.88 12.75
N GLY A 135 4.63 -3.68 12.05
CA GLY A 135 6.02 -3.94 12.44
C GLY A 135 6.89 -2.68 12.42
N MET A 136 6.76 -1.85 11.39
CA MET A 136 7.50 -0.57 11.31
C MET A 136 7.06 0.40 12.42
N ASN A 137 5.76 0.49 12.73
CA ASN A 137 5.26 1.28 13.87
C ASN A 137 5.82 0.79 15.20
N TYR A 138 5.87 -0.54 15.39
CA TYR A 138 6.44 -1.15 16.59
C TYR A 138 7.94 -0.84 16.73
N ILE A 139 8.72 -0.99 15.65
CA ILE A 139 10.15 -0.63 15.62
C ILE A 139 10.35 0.84 15.99
N LYS A 140 9.60 1.75 15.34
CA LYS A 140 9.68 3.19 15.64
C LYS A 140 9.38 3.48 17.11
N SER A 141 8.33 2.86 17.67
CA SER A 141 7.91 3.12 19.05
C SER A 141 8.86 2.54 20.10
N ARG A 142 9.43 1.36 19.87
CA ARG A 142 10.23 0.62 20.86
C ARG A 142 11.72 0.86 20.75
N TYR A 143 12.21 0.98 19.52
CA TYR A 143 13.63 1.04 19.19
C TYR A 143 14.03 2.38 18.57
N GLY A 144 13.05 3.19 18.14
CA GLY A 144 13.28 4.43 17.40
C GLY A 144 13.54 4.18 15.91
N ASN A 145 14.39 3.21 15.58
CA ASN A 145 14.76 2.88 14.20
C ASN A 145 15.14 1.39 14.02
N PRO A 146 15.16 0.87 12.77
CA PRO A 146 15.49 -0.51 12.46
C PRO A 146 16.87 -0.98 12.94
N CYS A 147 17.92 -0.18 12.80
CA CYS A 147 19.26 -0.62 13.22
C CYS A 147 19.38 -0.77 14.74
N ASN A 148 18.64 0.03 15.51
CA ASN A 148 18.53 -0.16 16.96
C ASN A 148 17.80 -1.47 17.29
N ALA A 149 16.74 -1.80 16.55
CA ALA A 149 16.02 -3.07 16.71
C ALA A 149 16.91 -4.27 16.35
N LEU A 150 17.62 -4.21 15.22
CA LEU A 150 18.53 -5.28 14.79
C LEU A 150 19.66 -5.52 15.80
N ARG A 151 20.27 -4.45 16.34
CA ARG A 151 21.29 -4.60 17.39
C ARG A 151 20.72 -5.24 18.66
N HIS A 152 19.49 -4.92 19.03
CA HIS A 152 18.83 -5.58 20.16
C HIS A 152 18.59 -7.06 19.86
N TRP A 153 18.10 -7.38 18.66
CA TRP A 153 17.91 -8.75 18.18
C TRP A 153 19.22 -9.55 18.22
N GLN A 154 20.35 -9.00 17.74
CA GLN A 154 21.66 -9.66 17.80
C GLN A 154 22.10 -10.03 19.22
N GLN A 155 21.64 -9.30 20.24
CA GLN A 155 22.01 -9.54 21.64
C GLN A 155 21.02 -10.46 22.37
N LYS A 156 19.75 -10.44 21.96
CA LYS A 156 18.64 -11.03 22.73
C LYS A 156 17.86 -12.11 21.98
N ASN A 157 18.05 -12.22 20.67
CA ASN A 157 17.28 -13.04 19.74
C ASN A 157 15.77 -12.71 19.74
N TRP A 158 15.43 -11.46 20.06
CA TRP A 158 14.08 -10.88 19.95
C TRP A 158 14.17 -9.36 19.79
N TYR A 159 13.10 -8.73 19.30
CA TYR A 159 12.85 -7.29 19.30
C TYR A 159 11.33 -7.03 19.49
#